data_AF-A0A0S1U1N2-F1
#
_entry.id   AF-A0A0S1U1N2-F1
#
_cell.length_a   1.000
_cell.length_b   1.000
_cell.length_c   1.000
_cell.angle_alpha   90.00
_cell.angle_beta   90.00
_cell.angle_gamma   90.00
#
_symmetry.space_group_name_H-M   'P 1'
#
loop_
_entity.id
_entity.type
_entity.pdbx_description
1 polymer ?
#
loop_
_entity_poly.entity_id
_entity_poly.type
_entity_poly.pdbx_seq_one_letter_code
_entity_poly.pdbx_strand_id
1 'polypeptide(L)'
;MISTFLAGTKRPSRPYRSEDPTAWILNKRSRVLQDIISKARNDSLIDDIEDLIKNQGDEEETSCIRLLACKISPFVHKMQVAVFGTEKMEDFKKVRGADSMYRHLPTAEEINERSDICEQKHRSCNLKE
;
A
#
# COMPACT_ATOMS: atom_id res chain seq x y z
N MET A 1 -44.38 6.33 38.86
CA MET A 1 -44.17 5.10 38.06
C MET A 1 -44.36 5.40 36.57
N ILE A 2 -43.39 6.03 35.91
CA ILE A 2 -43.33 6.08 34.42
C ILE A 2 -41.85 6.31 34.06
N SER A 3 -41.11 5.27 33.66
CA SER A 3 -39.82 5.45 32.97
C SER A 3 -39.30 4.14 32.37
N THR A 4 -40.09 3.48 31.52
CA THR A 4 -39.64 2.26 30.81
C THR A 4 -39.95 2.25 29.31
N PHE A 5 -40.45 3.34 28.74
CA PHE A 5 -40.87 3.37 27.33
C PHE A 5 -39.76 3.70 26.29
N LEU A 6 -38.50 3.92 26.72
CA LEU A 6 -37.40 4.30 25.81
C LEU A 6 -36.29 3.26 25.65
N ALA A 7 -36.47 2.03 26.15
CA ALA A 7 -35.55 0.94 25.82
C ALA A 7 -35.96 0.35 24.46
N GLY A 8 -35.50 0.97 23.38
CA GLY A 8 -35.59 0.40 22.04
C GLY A 8 -35.03 -1.03 22.00
N THR A 9 -35.56 -1.85 21.10
CA THR A 9 -35.19 -3.27 20.97
C THR A 9 -33.67 -3.44 21.00
N LYS A 10 -33.17 -4.33 21.87
CA LYS A 10 -31.76 -4.71 21.89
C LYS A 10 -31.39 -5.15 20.47
N ARG A 11 -30.61 -4.33 19.77
CA ARG A 11 -30.04 -4.69 18.46
C ARG A 11 -29.33 -6.03 18.64
N PRO A 12 -29.52 -7.00 17.74
CA PRO A 12 -28.77 -8.25 17.81
C PRO A 12 -27.29 -7.90 17.90
N SER A 13 -26.59 -8.54 18.85
CA SER A 13 -25.16 -8.34 19.05
C SER A 13 -24.46 -8.43 17.70
N ARG A 14 -23.87 -7.32 17.27
CA ARG A 14 -23.05 -7.30 16.05
C ARG A 14 -22.03 -8.42 16.18
N PRO A 15 -21.81 -9.24 15.14
CA PRO A 15 -20.74 -10.24 15.16
C PRO A 15 -19.44 -9.52 15.53
N TYR A 16 -18.72 -10.12 16.48
CA TYR A 16 -17.46 -9.63 17.05
C TYR A 16 -16.58 -9.03 15.96
N ARG A 17 -16.54 -7.69 15.88
CA ARG A 17 -15.53 -6.99 15.08
C ARG A 17 -14.26 -7.04 15.92
N SER A 18 -13.14 -7.47 15.35
CA SER A 18 -11.86 -7.22 16.04
C SER A 18 -11.73 -5.73 16.30
N GLU A 19 -11.14 -5.38 17.44
CA GLU A 19 -10.93 -3.99 17.83
C GLU A 19 -10.08 -3.22 16.80
N ASP A 20 -9.28 -3.94 16.00
CA ASP A 20 -8.59 -3.43 14.82
C ASP A 20 -9.30 -3.83 13.52
N PRO A 21 -9.93 -2.87 12.80
CA PRO A 21 -10.51 -3.10 11.48
C PRO A 21 -9.51 -3.54 10.41
N THR A 22 -8.23 -3.16 10.54
CA THR A 22 -7.18 -3.53 9.58
C THR A 22 -6.87 -5.02 9.71
N ALA A 23 -6.58 -5.50 10.91
CA ALA A 23 -6.44 -6.93 11.19
C ALA A 23 -7.69 -7.73 10.79
N TRP A 24 -8.90 -7.17 10.93
CA TRP A 24 -10.12 -7.83 10.46
C TRP A 24 -10.11 -8.09 8.95
N ILE A 25 -9.82 -7.07 8.15
CA ILE A 25 -9.80 -7.17 6.69
C ILE A 25 -8.70 -8.13 6.25
N LEU A 26 -7.50 -7.97 6.81
CA LEU A 26 -6.33 -8.75 6.44
C LEU A 26 -6.50 -10.24 6.75
N ASN A 27 -7.25 -10.59 7.80
CA ASN A 27 -7.47 -11.99 8.21
C ASN A 27 -8.83 -12.56 7.76
N LYS A 28 -9.57 -11.86 6.90
CA LYS A 28 -10.88 -12.31 6.44
C LYS A 28 -10.73 -13.60 5.61
N ARG A 29 -11.55 -14.61 5.92
CA ARG A 29 -11.59 -15.91 5.22
C ARG A 29 -12.22 -15.80 3.82
N SER A 30 -11.51 -15.20 2.88
CA SER A 30 -11.86 -15.18 1.46
C SER A 30 -10.62 -15.53 0.64
N ARG A 31 -10.68 -16.59 -0.17
CA ARG A 31 -9.52 -17.04 -0.97
C ARG A 31 -9.04 -15.95 -1.93
N VAL A 32 -9.97 -15.31 -2.65
CA VAL A 32 -9.66 -14.24 -3.61
C VAL A 32 -8.98 -13.06 -2.90
N LEU A 33 -9.49 -12.67 -1.73
CA LEU A 33 -8.90 -11.57 -0.97
C LEU A 33 -7.50 -11.92 -0.46
N GLN A 34 -7.31 -13.15 0.03
CA GLN A 34 -6.01 -13.60 0.50
C GLN A 34 -4.98 -13.69 -0.63
N ASP A 35 -5.38 -14.05 -1.85
CA ASP A 35 -4.52 -14.02 -3.04
C ASP A 35 -4.11 -12.59 -3.43
N ILE A 36 -5.04 -11.63 -3.35
CA ILE A 36 -4.72 -10.22 -3.60
C ILE A 36 -3.78 -9.69 -2.51
N ILE A 37 -4.03 -10.01 -1.24
CA ILE A 37 -3.19 -9.59 -0.13
C ILE A 37 -1.79 -10.19 -0.23
N SER A 38 -1.66 -11.46 -0.61
CA SER A 38 -0.35 -12.11 -0.75
C SER A 38 0.47 -11.46 -1.87
N LYS A 39 -0.16 -11.15 -3.01
CA LYS A 39 0.48 -10.39 -4.10
C LYS A 39 0.84 -8.98 -3.67
N ALA A 40 -0.07 -8.29 -2.98
CA ALA A 40 0.18 -6.93 -2.49
C ALA A 40 1.30 -6.87 -1.45
N ARG A 41 1.51 -7.95 -0.67
CA ARG A 41 2.61 -8.07 0.29
C ARG A 41 3.95 -8.41 -0.38
N ASN A 42 3.95 -8.95 -1.59
CA ASN A 42 5.17 -9.38 -2.26
C ASN A 42 6.13 -8.19 -2.47
N ASP A 43 7.36 -8.29 -1.95
CA ASP A 43 8.38 -7.25 -2.13
C ASP A 43 8.75 -7.08 -3.60
N SER A 44 8.60 -8.13 -4.41
CA SER A 44 8.84 -8.12 -5.86
C SER A 44 7.65 -7.62 -6.68
N LEU A 45 6.59 -7.09 -6.06
CA LEU A 45 5.38 -6.64 -6.77
C LEU A 45 5.67 -5.66 -7.92
N ILE A 46 6.61 -4.73 -7.72
CA ILE A 46 6.97 -3.77 -8.77
C ILE A 46 7.71 -4.44 -9.93
N ASP A 47 8.60 -5.39 -9.62
CA ASP A 47 9.32 -6.14 -10.65
C ASP A 47 8.34 -7.00 -11.47
N ASP A 48 7.38 -7.64 -10.79
CA ASP A 48 6.29 -8.40 -11.43
C ASP A 48 5.45 -7.49 -12.36
N ILE A 49 5.15 -6.26 -11.92
CA ILE A 49 4.43 -5.27 -12.74
C ILE A 49 5.27 -4.84 -13.95
N GLU A 50 6.56 -4.59 -13.77
CA GLU A 50 7.46 -4.24 -14.87
C GLU A 50 7.53 -5.35 -15.93
N ASP A 51 7.59 -6.61 -15.49
CA ASP A 51 7.61 -7.77 -16.39
C ASP A 51 6.28 -7.94 -17.12
N LEU A 52 5.15 -7.73 -16.44
CA LEU A 52 3.84 -7.72 -17.07
C LEU A 52 3.73 -6.63 -18.14
N ILE A 53 4.22 -5.42 -17.87
CA ILE A 53 4.24 -4.32 -18.83
C ILE A 53 5.15 -4.67 -20.01
N LYS A 54 6.34 -5.21 -19.75
CA LYS A 54 7.29 -5.63 -20.80
C LYS A 54 6.69 -6.65 -21.77
N ASN A 55 5.85 -7.55 -21.27
CA ASN A 55 5.22 -8.59 -22.09
C ASN A 55 4.05 -8.09 -22.95
N GLN A 56 3.63 -6.83 -22.82
CA GLN A 56 2.48 -6.26 -23.53
C GLN A 56 2.84 -5.50 -24.82
N GLY A 57 4.10 -5.19 -25.06
CA GLY A 57 4.53 -4.41 -26.23
C GLY A 57 6.04 -4.40 -26.40
N ASP A 58 6.51 -3.64 -27.39
CA ASP A 58 7.94 -3.52 -27.66
C ASP A 58 8.66 -2.69 -26.59
N GLU A 59 9.99 -2.80 -26.54
CA GLU A 59 10.79 -2.18 -25.49
C GLU A 59 10.67 -0.65 -25.47
N GLU A 60 10.55 -0.02 -26.64
CA GLU A 60 10.39 1.44 -26.75
C GLU A 60 9.02 1.90 -26.24
N GLU A 61 7.94 1.23 -26.65
CA GLU A 61 6.56 1.56 -26.26
C GLU A 61 6.33 1.43 -24.74
N THR A 62 6.95 0.42 -24.14
CA THR A 62 6.75 0.07 -22.73
C THR A 62 7.76 0.73 -21.80
N SER A 63 8.86 1.29 -22.34
CA SER A 63 9.99 1.83 -21.59
C SER A 63 9.58 2.87 -20.53
N CYS A 64 8.77 3.86 -20.91
CA CYS A 64 8.39 4.96 -20.03
C CYS A 64 7.41 4.52 -18.93
N ILE A 65 6.53 3.56 -19.22
CA ILE A 65 5.60 3.02 -18.22
C ILE A 65 6.39 2.17 -17.21
N ARG A 66 7.38 1.40 -17.67
CA ARG A 66 8.29 0.65 -16.79
C ARG A 66 9.16 1.58 -15.94
N LEU A 67 9.66 2.68 -16.51
CA LEU A 67 10.35 3.74 -15.77
C LEU A 67 9.46 4.31 -14.67
N LEU A 68 8.20 4.63 -14.98
CA LEU A 68 7.23 5.11 -14.00
C LEU A 68 7.00 4.08 -12.89
N ALA A 69 6.77 2.81 -13.24
CA ALA A 69 6.58 1.72 -12.28
C ALA A 69 7.79 1.58 -11.34
N CYS A 70 9.01 1.66 -11.88
CA CYS A 70 10.23 1.64 -11.10
C CYS A 70 10.32 2.86 -10.14
N LYS A 71 9.98 4.07 -10.60
CA LYS A 71 10.06 5.30 -9.80
C LYS A 71 9.04 5.36 -8.67
N ILE A 72 7.86 4.75 -8.83
CA ILE A 72 6.86 4.69 -7.75
C ILE A 72 7.16 3.61 -6.71
N SER A 73 8.18 2.77 -6.91
CA SER A 73 8.49 1.65 -6.02
C SER A 73 8.70 2.04 -4.55
N PRO A 74 9.33 3.19 -4.21
CA PRO A 74 9.48 3.58 -2.81
C PRO A 74 8.13 3.83 -2.13
N PHE A 75 7.15 4.37 -2.86
CA PHE A 75 5.80 4.58 -2.35
C PHE A 75 5.08 3.27 -2.08
N VAL A 76 5.18 2.32 -3.01
CA VAL A 76 4.60 0.98 -2.84
C VAL A 76 5.23 0.27 -1.64
N HIS A 77 6.55 0.35 -1.50
CA HIS A 77 7.25 -0.24 -0.36
C HIS A 77 6.79 0.37 0.97
N LYS A 78 6.71 1.70 1.09
CA LYS A 78 6.22 2.34 2.32
C LYS A 78 4.76 2.00 2.62
N MET A 79 3.92 1.86 1.60
CA MET A 79 2.54 1.37 1.76
C MET A 79 2.50 -0.08 2.26
N GLN A 80 3.37 -0.95 1.76
CA GLN A 80 3.48 -2.34 2.23
C GLN A 80 3.92 -2.38 3.71
N VAL A 81 4.90 -1.57 4.09
CA VAL A 81 5.32 -1.43 5.51
C VAL A 81 4.18 -0.89 6.37
N ALA A 82 3.44 0.12 5.90
CA ALA A 82 2.33 0.71 6.64
C ALA A 82 1.17 -0.27 6.90
N VAL A 83 0.92 -1.20 5.98
CA VAL A 83 -0.22 -2.14 6.05
C VAL A 83 0.17 -3.49 6.65
N PHE A 84 1.38 -3.99 6.34
CA PHE A 84 1.84 -5.34 6.72
C PHE A 84 2.99 -5.35 7.71
N GLY A 85 3.62 -4.20 7.97
CA GLY A 85 4.73 -4.08 8.90
C GLY A 85 4.33 -4.31 10.35
N THR A 86 5.34 -4.49 11.19
CA THR A 86 5.18 -4.80 12.62
C THR A 86 5.31 -3.55 13.50
N GLU A 87 5.13 -2.36 12.92
CA GLU A 87 5.24 -1.09 13.64
C GLU A 87 4.33 -1.08 14.88
N LYS A 88 4.93 -0.87 16.05
CA LYS A 88 4.19 -0.94 17.31
C LYS A 88 3.48 0.39 17.53
N MET A 89 2.32 0.34 18.17
CA MET A 89 1.57 1.54 18.57
C MET A 89 2.37 2.52 19.45
N GLU A 90 3.45 2.05 20.08
CA GLU A 90 4.37 2.87 20.87
C GLU A 90 5.24 3.79 19.99
N ASP A 91 5.57 3.37 18.76
CA ASP A 91 6.31 4.17 17.79
C ASP A 91 5.48 5.38 17.31
N PHE A 92 4.15 5.28 17.42
CA PHE A 92 3.21 6.32 16.99
C PHE A 92 2.99 7.43 18.02
N LYS A 93 3.37 7.23 19.29
CA LYS A 93 3.17 8.21 20.35
C LYS A 93 4.03 9.48 20.20
N LYS A 94 5.07 9.42 19.36
CA LYS A 94 6.01 10.53 19.14
C LYS A 94 5.65 11.44 17.95
N VAL A 95 4.78 11.00 17.05
CA VAL A 95 4.46 11.73 15.82
C VAL A 95 3.23 12.61 16.05
N ARG A 96 3.35 13.93 15.80
CA ARG A 96 2.28 14.91 16.03
C ARG A 96 2.00 15.73 14.78
N GLY A 97 0.75 16.13 14.59
CA GLY A 97 0.36 17.05 13.51
C GLY A 97 0.53 16.45 12.12
N ALA A 98 0.98 17.27 11.16
CA ALA A 98 1.10 16.88 9.75
C ALA A 98 2.06 15.70 9.51
N ASP A 99 3.04 15.50 10.39
CA ASP A 99 3.99 14.38 10.29
C ASP A 99 3.29 13.02 10.36
N SER A 100 2.12 12.93 11.02
CA SER A 100 1.37 11.66 11.05
C SER A 100 0.75 11.31 9.70
N MET A 101 0.47 12.31 8.85
CA MET A 101 -0.08 12.11 7.51
C MET A 101 1.00 11.65 6.53
N TYR A 102 2.24 12.11 6.71
CA TYR A 102 3.35 11.85 5.79
C TYR A 102 4.31 10.76 6.24
N ARG A 103 4.14 10.20 7.45
CA ARG A 103 5.02 9.17 8.02
C ARG A 103 5.27 7.94 7.13
N HIS A 104 4.30 7.62 6.27
CA HIS A 104 4.31 6.47 5.37
C HIS A 104 4.65 6.85 3.94
N LEU A 105 5.16 8.07 3.73
CA LEU A 105 5.72 8.47 2.46
C LEU A 105 7.24 8.24 2.46
N PRO A 106 7.81 7.94 1.29
CA PRO A 106 9.26 7.90 1.14
C PRO A 106 9.85 9.30 1.33
N THR A 107 11.10 9.35 1.81
CA THR A 107 11.84 10.61 1.89
C THR A 107 12.24 11.08 0.49
N ALA A 108 12.58 12.36 0.37
CA ALA A 108 13.10 12.90 -0.90
C ALA A 108 14.38 12.17 -1.35
N GLU A 109 15.23 11.77 -0.40
CA GLU A 109 16.46 11.01 -0.66
C GLU A 109 16.14 9.62 -1.23
N GLU A 110 15.22 8.88 -0.62
CA GLU A 110 14.77 7.57 -1.11
C GLU A 110 14.17 7.66 -2.53
N ILE A 111 13.41 8.73 -2.81
CA ILE A 111 12.84 8.97 -4.14
C ILE A 111 13.95 9.26 -5.16
N ASN A 112 14.90 10.12 -4.82
CA ASN A 112 15.96 10.53 -5.73
C ASN A 112 16.92 9.38 -6.04
N GLU A 113 17.36 8.64 -5.03
CA GLU A 113 18.23 7.47 -5.21
C GLU A 113 17.56 6.44 -6.11
N ARG A 114 16.28 6.14 -5.87
CA ARG A 114 15.53 5.22 -6.73
C ARG A 114 15.35 5.78 -8.13
N SER A 115 15.08 7.07 -8.27
CA SER A 115 14.94 7.73 -9.58
C SER A 115 16.19 7.54 -10.43
N ASP A 116 17.38 7.77 -9.88
CA ASP A 116 18.64 7.64 -10.61
C ASP A 116 18.87 6.20 -11.10
N ILE A 117 18.57 5.20 -10.26
CA ILE A 117 18.65 3.77 -10.63
C ILE A 117 17.67 3.46 -11.76
N CYS A 118 16.43 3.96 -11.68
CA CYS A 118 15.39 3.68 -12.67
C CYS A 118 15.69 4.34 -14.03
N GLU A 119 16.20 5.57 -14.05
CA GLU A 119 16.64 6.25 -15.28
C GLU A 119 17.80 5.48 -15.96
N GLN A 120 18.72 4.93 -15.17
CA GLN A 120 19.78 4.09 -15.72
C GLN A 120 19.28 2.75 -16.25
N LYS A 121 18.22 2.18 -15.66
CA LYS A 121 17.59 0.90 -16.04
C LYS A 121 16.74 1.03 -17.30
N HIS A 122 16.03 2.14 -17.49
CA HIS A 122 15.05 2.35 -18.58
C HIS A 122 15.46 3.49 -19.54
N ARG A 123 16.68 3.41 -20.08
CA ARG A 123 17.26 4.45 -20.96
C ARG A 123 16.53 4.65 -22.29
N SER A 124 15.74 3.67 -22.71
CA SER A 124 14.95 3.73 -23.95
C SER A 124 13.77 4.70 -23.85
N CYS A 125 13.38 5.11 -22.63
CA CYS A 125 12.36 6.13 -22.47
C CYS A 125 12.93 7.52 -22.80
N ASN A 126 12.48 8.11 -23.91
CA ASN A 126 12.83 9.48 -24.27
C ASN A 126 11.64 10.42 -24.02
N LEU A 127 11.63 11.11 -22.88
CA LEU A 127 10.57 12.07 -22.52
C LEU A 127 10.69 13.43 -23.26
N LYS A 128 11.65 13.58 -24.17
CA LYS A 128 11.96 14.85 -24.86
C LYS A 128 11.62 14.86 -26.36
N GLU A 129 10.73 13.99 -26.79
CA GLU A 129 10.17 14.06 -28.16
C GLU A 129 9.27 15.29 -28.35
#